data_AF-A0A0A2A8I4-F1
#
_entry.id   AF-A0A0A2A8I4-F1
#
_cell.length_a   1.000
_cell.length_b   1.000
_cell.length_c   1.000
_cell.angle_alpha   90.00
_cell.angle_beta   90.00
_cell.angle_gamma   90.00
#
_symmetry.space_group_name_H-M   'P 1'
#
loop_
_entity.id
_entity.type
_entity.pdbx_description
1 polymer ?
#
loop_
_entity_poly.entity_id
_entity_poly.type
_entity_poly.pdbx_seq_one_letter_code
_entity_poly.pdbx_strand_id
1 'polypeptide(L)'
;MVDLSKLKKLSPLYSYWQSDQNDLDERNRLLIANKDSAALYLFEKEPYKWEILFQSIIREIIKGDLSSLKGLQVLLSSLSLEVRKKVLKDLLVNKIINQDCFAQLNKPINIKSETKNNLLRFLRILLSIFTNPYGIELRRKKIHIYEKTGFLLNYFKNLYSK
;
A
#
# COMPACT_ATOMS: atom_id res chain seq x y z
N MET A 1 13.54 17.07 4.20
CA MET A 1 13.52 15.75 3.52
C MET A 1 12.54 14.85 4.25
N VAL A 2 11.68 14.13 3.53
CA VAL A 2 10.81 13.09 4.12
C VAL A 2 11.68 11.88 4.47
N ASP A 3 11.66 11.47 5.73
CA ASP A 3 12.37 10.27 6.18
C ASP A 3 11.66 9.01 5.63
N LEU A 4 12.25 8.40 4.61
CA LEU A 4 11.69 7.23 3.93
C LEU A 4 11.60 6.00 4.84
N SER A 5 12.35 5.95 5.95
CA SER A 5 12.31 4.85 6.91
C SER A 5 10.98 4.84 7.69
N LYS A 6 10.38 6.02 7.90
CA LYS A 6 9.09 6.19 8.58
C LYS A 6 7.90 5.78 7.71
N LEU A 7 8.07 5.69 6.38
CA LEU A 7 6.99 5.32 5.46
C LEU A 7 6.44 3.93 5.71
N LYS A 8 7.30 2.98 6.11
CA LYS A 8 6.85 1.60 6.41
C LYS A 8 5.82 1.60 7.53
N LYS A 9 6.01 2.45 8.54
CA LYS A 9 5.14 2.55 9.72
C LYS A 9 3.79 3.22 9.43
N LEU A 10 3.64 3.86 8.28
CA LEU A 10 2.37 4.48 7.86
C LEU A 10 1.39 3.46 7.27
N SER A 11 1.86 2.28 6.88
CA SER A 11 0.96 1.26 6.37
C SER A 11 0.07 0.72 7.49
N PRO A 12 -1.25 0.59 7.27
CA PRO A 12 -2.14 -0.10 8.19
C PRO A 12 -1.80 -1.60 8.34
N LEU A 13 -1.01 -2.17 7.43
CA LEU A 13 -0.53 -3.54 7.51
C LEU A 13 0.87 -3.66 8.16
N TYR A 14 1.46 -2.55 8.63
CA TYR A 14 2.82 -2.56 9.17
C TYR A 14 3.02 -3.62 10.25
N SER A 15 2.12 -3.66 11.25
CA SER A 15 2.21 -4.64 12.35
C SER A 15 2.07 -6.08 11.85
N TYR A 16 1.20 -6.33 10.85
CA TYR A 16 1.05 -7.66 10.25
C TYR A 16 2.33 -8.12 9.54
N TRP A 17 3.01 -7.22 8.82
CA TRP A 17 4.29 -7.55 8.17
C TRP A 17 5.46 -7.73 9.14
N GLN A 18 5.28 -7.37 10.41
CA GLN A 18 6.28 -7.60 11.48
C GLN A 18 5.92 -8.80 12.37
N SER A 19 4.73 -9.36 12.23
CA SER A 19 4.28 -10.51 13.01
C SER A 19 4.68 -11.84 12.36
N ASP A 20 4.29 -12.95 12.98
CA ASP A 20 4.52 -14.30 12.43
C ASP A 20 3.56 -14.65 11.30
N GLN A 21 2.56 -13.79 11.05
CA GLN A 21 1.51 -13.96 10.05
C GLN A 21 0.73 -15.26 10.26
N ASN A 22 0.51 -15.63 11.52
CA ASN A 22 -0.29 -16.79 11.88
C ASN A 22 -1.80 -16.50 11.73
N ASP A 23 -2.65 -17.46 12.06
CA ASP A 23 -4.11 -17.29 11.88
C ASP A 23 -4.72 -16.22 12.80
N LEU A 24 -4.13 -15.96 13.96
CA LEU A 24 -4.54 -14.85 14.82
C LEU A 24 -4.20 -13.51 14.19
N ASP A 25 -2.99 -13.36 13.65
CA ASP A 25 -2.56 -12.15 12.95
C ASP A 25 -3.42 -11.86 11.72
N GLU A 26 -3.77 -12.91 10.98
CA GLU A 26 -4.65 -12.82 9.81
C GLU A 26 -6.06 -12.36 10.21
N ARG A 27 -6.62 -12.91 11.30
CA ARG A 27 -7.90 -12.43 11.84
C ARG A 27 -7.82 -10.96 12.23
N ASN A 28 -6.78 -10.56 12.97
CA ASN A 28 -6.57 -9.18 13.38
C ASN A 28 -6.46 -8.22 12.19
N ARG A 29 -5.76 -8.64 11.14
CA ARG A 29 -5.65 -7.90 9.87
C ARG A 29 -7.02 -7.76 9.18
N LEU A 30 -7.84 -8.79 9.18
CA LEU A 30 -9.16 -8.75 8.54
C LEU A 30 -10.17 -7.90 9.30
N LEU A 31 -9.98 -7.66 10.61
CA LEU A 31 -10.83 -6.76 11.41
C LEU A 31 -10.76 -5.30 10.94
N ILE A 32 -9.68 -4.88 10.30
CA ILE A 32 -9.53 -3.50 9.81
C ILE A 32 -10.07 -3.29 8.38
N ALA A 33 -10.60 -4.33 7.74
CA ALA A 33 -11.15 -4.25 6.39
C ALA A 33 -12.56 -3.63 6.38
N ASN A 34 -12.86 -2.82 5.37
CA ASN A 34 -14.21 -2.33 5.09
C ASN A 34 -14.95 -3.29 4.16
N LYS A 35 -15.91 -4.03 4.71
CA LYS A 35 -16.68 -5.06 4.00
C LYS A 35 -17.53 -4.52 2.84
N ASP A 36 -17.85 -3.23 2.85
CA ASP A 36 -18.66 -2.59 1.81
C ASP A 36 -17.80 -2.04 0.65
N SER A 37 -16.48 -2.22 0.70
CA SER A 37 -15.59 -1.70 -0.32
C SER A 37 -15.55 -2.58 -1.57
N ALA A 38 -15.67 -1.96 -2.74
CA ALA A 38 -15.37 -2.63 -4.02
C ALA A 38 -13.91 -3.11 -4.13
N ALA A 39 -12.99 -2.51 -3.36
CA ALA A 39 -11.58 -2.89 -3.32
C ALA A 39 -11.25 -3.92 -2.21
N LEU A 40 -12.27 -4.44 -1.50
CA LEU A 40 -12.11 -5.37 -0.39
C LEU A 40 -11.29 -6.61 -0.78
N TYR A 41 -11.57 -7.19 -1.96
CA TYR A 41 -10.89 -8.39 -2.43
C TYR A 41 -9.35 -8.24 -2.40
N LEU A 42 -8.85 -7.10 -2.87
CA LEU A 42 -7.41 -6.82 -2.91
C LEU A 42 -6.81 -6.81 -1.50
N PHE A 43 -7.52 -6.23 -0.53
CA PHE A 43 -7.07 -6.19 0.85
C PHE A 43 -7.13 -7.58 1.50
N GLU A 44 -8.25 -8.30 1.35
CA GLU A 44 -8.47 -9.58 2.03
C GLU A 44 -7.63 -10.72 1.44
N LYS A 45 -7.65 -10.87 0.12
CA LYS A 45 -7.06 -12.04 -0.55
C LYS A 45 -5.65 -11.80 -1.03
N GLU A 46 -5.28 -10.54 -1.23
CA GLU A 46 -4.03 -10.16 -1.88
C GLU A 46 -3.24 -9.11 -1.05
N PRO A 47 -3.03 -9.33 0.27
CA PRO A 47 -2.45 -8.33 1.16
C PRO A 47 -1.05 -7.89 0.73
N TYR A 48 -0.26 -8.80 0.13
CA TYR A 48 1.04 -8.47 -0.45
C TYR A 48 0.94 -7.44 -1.57
N LYS A 49 0.03 -7.65 -2.54
CA LYS A 49 -0.20 -6.67 -3.61
C LYS A 49 -0.68 -5.35 -3.04
N TRP A 50 -1.62 -5.41 -2.09
CA TRP A 50 -2.15 -4.21 -1.44
C TRP A 50 -1.01 -3.37 -0.82
N GLU A 51 -0.10 -3.99 -0.06
CA GLU A 51 1.02 -3.27 0.56
C GLU A 51 1.98 -2.67 -0.47
N ILE A 52 2.34 -3.45 -1.50
CA ILE A 52 3.20 -2.95 -2.57
C ILE A 52 2.55 -1.74 -3.25
N LEU A 53 1.26 -1.81 -3.56
CA LEU A 53 0.52 -0.72 -4.20
C LEU A 53 0.49 0.51 -3.30
N PHE A 54 0.21 0.34 -2.00
CA PHE A 54 0.21 1.42 -1.02
C PHE A 54 1.56 2.13 -0.97
N GLN A 55 2.65 1.39 -0.75
CA GLN A 55 4.01 1.94 -0.67
C GLN A 55 4.43 2.63 -1.98
N SER A 56 4.08 2.06 -3.12
CA SER A 56 4.35 2.65 -4.43
C SER A 56 3.62 3.96 -4.65
N ILE A 57 2.32 4.02 -4.34
CA ILE A 57 1.50 5.23 -4.47
C ILE A 57 2.01 6.34 -3.55
N ILE A 58 2.32 6.01 -2.29
CA ILE A 58 2.88 6.98 -1.33
C ILE A 58 4.19 7.57 -1.86
N ARG A 59 5.07 6.76 -2.44
CA ARG A 59 6.33 7.25 -3.01
C ARG A 59 6.14 8.17 -4.22
N GLU A 60 5.16 7.89 -5.07
CA GLU A 60 4.86 8.79 -6.20
C GLU A 60 4.25 10.11 -5.72
N ILE A 61 3.40 10.09 -4.67
CA ILE A 61 2.90 11.32 -4.04
C ILE A 61 4.04 12.15 -3.45
N ILE A 62 5.01 11.54 -2.77
CA ILE A 62 6.19 12.24 -2.23
C ILE A 62 7.02 12.90 -3.34
N LYS A 63 7.04 12.32 -4.54
CA LYS A 63 7.69 12.90 -5.72
C LYS A 63 6.86 14.00 -6.40
N GLY A 64 5.68 14.32 -5.89
CA GLY A 64 4.79 15.35 -6.41
C GLY A 64 3.72 14.85 -7.39
N ASP A 65 3.57 13.55 -7.61
CA ASP A 65 2.51 13.03 -8.50
C ASP A 65 1.16 12.95 -7.79
N LEU A 66 0.44 14.07 -7.78
CA LEU A 66 -0.92 14.15 -7.21
C LEU A 66 -1.94 13.30 -7.98
N SER A 67 -1.66 12.89 -9.21
CA SER A 67 -2.58 12.01 -9.94
C SER A 67 -2.63 10.59 -9.35
N SER A 68 -1.69 10.25 -8.45
CA SER A 68 -1.70 9.01 -7.67
C SER A 68 -2.71 9.02 -6.51
N LEU A 69 -3.27 10.19 -6.15
CA LEU A 69 -4.25 10.32 -5.05
C LEU A 69 -5.52 9.49 -5.30
N LYS A 70 -5.98 9.35 -6.55
CA LYS A 70 -7.14 8.51 -6.88
C LYS A 70 -6.86 7.04 -6.55
N GLY A 71 -5.65 6.57 -6.86
CA GLY A 71 -5.21 5.22 -6.49
C GLY A 71 -5.17 5.03 -4.97
N LEU A 72 -4.64 6.03 -4.25
CA LEU A 72 -4.64 6.02 -2.79
C LEU A 72 -6.06 5.96 -2.22
N GLN A 73 -6.98 6.77 -2.77
CA GLN A 73 -8.38 6.81 -2.34
C GLN A 73 -9.06 5.44 -2.49
N VAL A 74 -8.80 4.73 -3.59
CA VAL A 74 -9.31 3.37 -3.82
C VAL A 74 -8.76 2.40 -2.77
N LEU A 75 -7.45 2.40 -2.53
CA LEU A 75 -6.85 1.54 -1.50
C LEU A 75 -7.41 1.84 -0.10
N LEU A 76 -7.49 3.11 0.27
CA LEU A 76 -8.00 3.51 1.59
C LEU A 76 -9.48 3.19 1.77
N SER A 77 -10.26 3.05 0.68
CA SER A 77 -11.66 2.65 0.80
C SER A 77 -11.83 1.20 1.25
N SER A 78 -10.81 0.35 1.08
CA SER A 78 -10.80 -1.03 1.58
C SER A 78 -10.58 -1.14 3.09
N LEU A 79 -10.28 -0.03 3.77
CA LEU A 79 -10.08 0.05 5.22
C LEU A 79 -11.35 0.57 5.91
N SER A 80 -11.60 0.12 7.13
CA SER A 80 -12.67 0.65 7.97
C SER A 80 -12.53 2.17 8.14
N LEU A 81 -13.65 2.86 8.40
CA LEU A 81 -13.67 4.32 8.50
C LEU A 81 -12.68 4.85 9.55
N GLU A 82 -12.58 4.17 10.69
CA GLU A 82 -11.68 4.52 11.79
C GLU A 82 -10.21 4.41 11.37
N VAL A 83 -9.85 3.30 10.73
CA VAL A 83 -8.48 3.03 10.29
C VAL A 83 -8.10 3.99 9.15
N ARG A 84 -9.00 4.23 8.20
CA ARG A 84 -8.81 5.22 7.14
C ARG A 84 -8.55 6.61 7.71
N LYS A 85 -9.33 7.07 8.69
CA LYS A 85 -9.13 8.38 9.34
C LYS A 85 -7.76 8.46 10.01
N LYS A 86 -7.34 7.40 10.70
CA LYS A 86 -6.02 7.31 11.31
C LYS A 86 -4.90 7.44 10.26
N VAL A 87 -4.95 6.63 9.20
CA VAL A 87 -3.95 6.66 8.12
C VAL A 87 -3.87 8.04 7.47
N LEU A 88 -5.02 8.67 7.17
CA LEU A 88 -5.03 10.02 6.59
C LEU A 88 -4.42 11.07 7.52
N LYS A 89 -4.71 10.99 8.82
CA LYS A 89 -4.10 11.87 9.83
C LYS A 89 -2.59 11.68 9.90
N ASP A 90 -2.13 10.43 9.90
CA ASP A 90 -0.71 10.11 9.94
C ASP A 90 0.00 10.62 8.68
N LEU A 91 -0.59 10.47 7.49
CA LEU A 91 -0.05 11.01 6.24
C LEU A 91 0.08 12.55 6.28
N LEU A 92 -0.90 13.24 6.84
CA LEU A 92 -0.89 14.70 6.98
C LEU A 92 0.16 15.16 8.00
N VAL A 93 0.21 14.55 9.18
CA VAL A 93 1.18 14.88 10.25
C VAL A 93 2.62 14.66 9.78
N ASN A 94 2.85 13.59 9.00
CA ASN A 94 4.17 13.29 8.44
C ASN A 94 4.50 14.11 7.18
N LYS A 95 3.66 15.09 6.81
CA LYS A 95 3.83 15.97 5.63
C LYS A 95 3.98 15.19 4.32
N ILE A 96 3.35 14.02 4.22
CA ILE A 96 3.28 13.22 2.99
C ILE A 96 2.22 13.81 2.05
N ILE A 97 1.13 14.31 2.63
CA ILE A 97 0.06 15.01 1.94
C ILE A 97 -0.15 16.39 2.59
N ASN A 98 -0.67 17.34 1.82
CA ASN A 98 -1.10 18.65 2.33
C ASN A 98 -2.61 18.65 2.68
N GLN A 99 -3.11 19.79 3.15
CA GLN A 99 -4.52 19.94 3.52
C GLN A 99 -5.48 19.74 2.35
N ASP A 100 -5.13 20.19 1.15
CA ASP A 100 -5.96 20.01 -0.05
C ASP A 100 -6.09 18.54 -0.42
N CYS A 101 -4.98 17.80 -0.38
CA CYS A 101 -4.96 16.36 -0.58
C CYS A 101 -5.78 15.64 0.48
N PHE A 102 -5.68 16.04 1.74
CA PHE A 102 -6.47 15.48 2.84
C PHE A 102 -7.97 15.69 2.61
N ALA A 103 -8.38 16.89 2.21
CA ALA A 103 -9.76 17.19 1.86
C ALA A 103 -10.25 16.36 0.67
N GLN A 104 -9.43 16.22 -0.38
CA GLN A 104 -9.74 15.39 -1.55
C GLN A 104 -9.90 13.91 -1.18
N LEU A 105 -8.99 13.36 -0.37
CA LEU A 105 -9.02 11.96 0.04
C LEU A 105 -10.18 11.63 0.98
N ASN A 106 -10.83 12.63 1.60
CA ASN A 106 -12.04 12.44 2.40
C ASN A 106 -13.34 12.44 1.58
N LYS A 107 -13.31 12.91 0.33
CA LYS A 107 -14.48 12.87 -0.56
C LYS A 107 -14.83 11.41 -0.93
N PRO A 108 -16.08 11.14 -1.33
CA PRO A 108 -16.43 9.87 -1.96
C PRO A 108 -15.65 9.66 -3.26
N ILE A 109 -15.39 8.39 -3.63
CA ILE A 109 -14.66 8.05 -4.85
C ILE A 109 -15.52 8.37 -6.06
N ASN A 110 -15.09 9.33 -6.89
CA ASN A 110 -15.70 9.56 -8.19
C ASN A 110 -15.01 8.68 -9.26
N ILE A 111 -15.54 7.47 -9.47
CA ILE A 111 -15.01 6.50 -10.43
C ILE A 111 -15.03 7.06 -11.86
N LYS A 112 -16.05 7.86 -12.21
CA LYS A 112 -16.29 8.42 -13.55
C LYS A 112 -15.35 9.57 -13.95
N SER A 113 -14.51 10.06 -13.04
CA SER A 113 -13.54 11.11 -13.36
C SER A 113 -12.48 10.62 -14.34
N GLU A 114 -12.23 11.37 -15.42
CA GLU A 114 -11.14 11.10 -16.35
C GLU A 114 -9.80 11.12 -15.62
N THR A 115 -9.04 10.05 -15.76
CA THR A 115 -7.64 9.99 -15.31
C THR A 115 -6.73 10.16 -16.51
N LYS A 116 -5.77 11.08 -16.40
CA LYS A 116 -4.67 11.18 -17.36
C LYS A 116 -3.95 9.82 -17.41
N ASN A 117 -3.92 9.21 -18.59
CA ASN A 117 -3.30 7.90 -18.77
C ASN A 117 -1.80 8.02 -18.46
N ASN A 118 -1.31 7.24 -17.50
CA ASN A 118 0.10 7.22 -17.13
C ASN A 118 0.59 5.77 -17.09
N LEU A 119 0.76 5.21 -18.30
CA LEU A 119 1.19 3.84 -18.54
C LEU A 119 2.55 3.55 -17.87
N LEU A 120 3.50 4.48 -17.93
CA LEU A 120 4.83 4.31 -17.32
C LEU A 120 4.73 4.13 -15.80
N ARG A 121 3.90 4.95 -15.13
CA ARG A 121 3.64 4.78 -13.69
C ARG A 121 2.99 3.43 -13.42
N PHE A 122 1.95 3.07 -14.19
CA PHE A 122 1.27 1.79 -14.04
C PHE A 122 2.26 0.61 -14.17
N LEU A 123 3.10 0.61 -15.21
CA LEU A 123 4.12 -0.43 -15.42
C LEU A 123 5.14 -0.47 -14.28
N ARG A 124 5.58 0.68 -13.77
CA ARG A 124 6.49 0.74 -12.62
C ARG A 124 5.86 0.14 -11.36
N ILE A 125 4.59 0.47 -11.10
CA ILE A 125 3.83 -0.08 -9.97
C ILE A 125 3.63 -1.59 -10.16
N LEU A 126 3.29 -2.04 -11.36
CA LEU A 126 3.16 -3.47 -11.66
C LEU A 126 4.48 -4.21 -11.44
N LEU A 127 5.58 -3.66 -11.93
CA LEU A 127 6.92 -4.23 -11.72
C LEU A 127 7.29 -4.32 -10.24
N SER A 128 6.86 -3.35 -9.42
CA SER A 128 7.11 -3.38 -7.97
C SER A 128 6.49 -4.60 -7.28
N ILE A 129 5.38 -5.14 -7.81
CA ILE A 129 4.75 -6.36 -7.27
C ILE A 129 5.66 -7.58 -7.47
N PHE A 130 6.35 -7.66 -8.59
CA PHE A 130 7.23 -8.80 -8.90
C PHE A 130 8.63 -8.68 -8.32
N THR A 131 9.07 -7.46 -7.99
CA THR A 131 10.44 -7.17 -7.54
C THR A 131 10.57 -6.96 -6.04
N ASN A 132 9.44 -6.83 -5.31
CA ASN A 132 9.39 -6.57 -3.87
C ASN A 132 10.42 -5.51 -3.41
N PRO A 133 10.43 -4.30 -4.00
CA PRO A 133 11.48 -3.32 -3.74
C PRO A 133 11.45 -2.79 -2.30
N TYR A 134 10.36 -3.04 -1.57
CA TYR A 134 10.13 -2.57 -0.20
C TYR A 134 10.52 -3.59 0.86
N GLY A 135 10.93 -4.79 0.45
CA GLY A 135 11.40 -5.84 1.33
C GLY A 135 10.31 -6.37 2.25
N ILE A 136 9.11 -6.60 1.71
CA ILE A 136 8.02 -7.25 2.44
C ILE A 136 8.40 -8.71 2.64
N GLU A 137 8.36 -9.18 3.89
CA GLU A 137 8.66 -10.56 4.22
C GLU A 137 7.35 -11.37 4.30
N LEU A 138 7.17 -12.32 3.39
CA LEU A 138 6.07 -13.29 3.46
C LEU A 138 6.53 -14.53 4.23
N ARG A 139 6.01 -14.67 5.45
CA ARG A 139 6.25 -15.80 6.36
C ARG A 139 5.25 -16.92 6.14
N ARG A 140 4.05 -16.61 5.64
CA ARG A 140 3.10 -17.63 5.14
C ARG A 140 3.60 -18.28 3.84
N LYS A 141 2.96 -19.41 3.50
CA LYS A 141 3.19 -20.12 2.24
C LYS A 141 2.96 -19.16 1.06
N LYS A 142 3.96 -19.05 0.19
CA LYS A 142 3.90 -18.27 -1.05
C LYS A 142 3.06 -19.04 -2.06
N ILE A 143 1.88 -18.53 -2.37
CA ILE A 143 0.91 -19.17 -3.26
C ILE A 143 1.18 -18.74 -4.70
N HIS A 144 1.48 -17.47 -4.92
CA HIS A 144 1.54 -16.89 -6.26
C HIS A 144 2.97 -16.73 -6.80
N ILE A 145 3.10 -16.70 -8.13
CA ILE A 145 4.41 -16.60 -8.79
C ILE A 145 5.12 -15.28 -8.42
N TYR A 146 4.41 -14.15 -8.38
CA TYR A 146 5.00 -12.86 -8.04
C TYR A 146 5.54 -12.79 -6.61
N GLU A 147 4.99 -13.56 -5.68
CA GLU A 147 5.49 -13.64 -4.31
C GLU A 147 6.83 -14.37 -4.26
N LYS A 148 6.95 -15.44 -5.05
CA LYS A 148 8.18 -16.21 -5.19
C LYS A 148 9.27 -15.38 -5.87
N THR A 149 8.95 -14.73 -6.99
CA THR A 149 9.91 -13.89 -7.72
C THR A 149 10.33 -12.69 -6.89
N GLY A 150 9.38 -12.02 -6.21
CA GLY A 150 9.66 -10.88 -5.35
C GLY A 150 10.55 -11.23 -4.17
N PHE A 151 10.29 -12.37 -3.53
CA PHE A 151 11.17 -12.89 -2.46
C PHE A 151 12.58 -13.16 -2.96
N LEU A 152 12.71 -13.85 -4.10
CA LEU A 152 14.00 -14.21 -4.68
C LEU A 152 14.82 -12.99 -5.09
N LEU A 153 14.21 -12.00 -5.75
CA LEU A 153 14.87 -10.75 -6.12
C LEU A 153 15.30 -9.92 -4.90
N ASN A 154 14.43 -9.83 -3.89
CA ASN A 154 14.76 -9.14 -2.65
C ASN A 154 15.90 -9.85 -1.88
N TYR A 155 15.91 -11.19 -1.89
CA TYR A 155 16.99 -11.99 -1.33
C TYR A 155 18.33 -11.70 -2.02
N PHE A 156 18.38 -11.73 -3.35
CA PHE A 156 19.58 -11.38 -4.11
C PHE A 156 20.03 -9.95 -3.84
N LYS A 157 19.10 -8.98 -3.82
CA LYS A 157 19.43 -7.59 -3.50
C LYS A 157 20.12 -7.48 -2.14
N ASN A 158 19.62 -8.19 -1.12
CA ASN A 158 20.20 -8.16 0.22
C ASN A 158 21.53 -8.90 0.34
N LEU A 159 21.79 -9.90 -0.52
CA LEU A 159 23.10 -10.55 -0.60
C LEU A 159 24.18 -9.62 -1.14
N TYR A 160 23.87 -8.83 -2.17
CA TYR A 160 24.82 -7.91 -2.81
C TYR A 160 24.88 -6.50 -2.18
N SER A 161 24.03 -6.22 -1.18
CA SER A 161 24.03 -4.95 -0.42
C SER A 161 24.75 -5.06 0.93
N LYS A 162 25.38 -6.21 1.22
CA LYS A 162 26.32 -6.40 2.33
C LYS A 162 27.75 -6.24 1.81
#